data_AF-A0A318MU83-F1
#
_entry.id   AF-A0A318MU83-F1
#
_cell.length_a   1.000
_cell.length_b   1.000
_cell.length_c   1.000
_cell.angle_alpha   90.00
_cell.angle_beta   90.00
_cell.angle_gamma   90.00
#
_symmetry.space_group_name_H-M   'P 1'
#
loop_
_entity.id
_entity.type
_entity.pdbx_description
1 polymer ?
#
loop_
_entity_poly.entity_id
_entity_poly.type
_entity_poly.pdbx_seq_one_letter_code
_entity_poly.pdbx_strand_id
1 'polypeptide(L)' 'MSTYFIGTGNVGAEPEFKAFPQGNEAPRKMLRLNVRFDNPIPSKEGYQDRGGFWAAVEIWHQDVTNNVKLIH' A
#
# COMPACT_ATOMS: atom_id res chain seq x y z
N MET A 1 -17.04 3.40 11.48
CA MET A 1 -17.27 2.43 10.40
C MET A 1 -15.95 2.17 9.70
N SER A 2 -15.57 0.92 9.49
CA SER A 2 -14.47 0.56 8.60
C SER A 2 -15.04 0.15 7.24
N THR A 3 -14.31 0.44 6.17
CA THR A 3 -14.60 -0.05 4.83
C THR A 3 -13.53 -1.05 4.46
N TYR A 4 -13.92 -2.23 4.00
CA TYR A 4 -13.00 -3.25 3.53
C TYR A 4 -12.81 -3.13 2.02
N PHE A 5 -11.55 -3.13 1.57
CA PHE A 5 -11.17 -3.04 0.16
C PHE A 5 -10.05 -4.04 -0.13
N ILE A 6 -10.16 -4.73 -1.26
CA ILE A 6 -9.09 -5.55 -1.82
C ILE A 6 -8.87 -5.04 -3.25
N GLY A 7 -7.61 -4.79 -3.61
CA GLY A 7 -7.23 -4.43 -4.95
C GLY A 7 -5.79 -4.85 -5.24
N THR A 8 -5.51 -5.05 -6.52
CA THR A 8 -4.15 -5.26 -7.03
C THR A 8 -3.69 -3.99 -7.72
N GLY A 9 -2.41 -3.67 -7.60
CA GLY A 9 -1.88 -2.43 -8.12
C GLY A 9 -0.36 -2.38 -8.08
N ASN A 10 0.18 -1.37 -8.73
CA ASN A 10 1.61 -1.13 -8.84
C ASN A 10 2.09 -0.13 -7.78
N VAL A 11 3.25 -0.38 -7.19
CA VAL A 11 3.90 0.58 -6.29
C VAL A 11 4.56 1.66 -7.13
N GLY A 12 4.10 2.90 -7.00
CA GLY A 12 4.53 4.00 -7.87
C GLY A 12 5.74 4.81 -7.37
N ALA A 13 6.19 4.57 -6.15
CA ALA A 13 7.32 5.26 -5.53
C ALA A 13 8.01 4.34 -4.52
N GLU A 14 9.25 4.67 -4.13
CA GLU A 14 9.94 3.94 -3.08
C GLU A 14 9.13 3.93 -1.76
N PRO A 15 9.08 2.82 -1.03
CA PRO A 15 8.40 2.74 0.25
C PRO A 15 8.96 3.74 1.27
N GLU A 16 8.06 4.45 1.96
CA GLU A 16 8.44 5.34 3.06
C GLU A 16 8.41 4.61 4.40
N PHE A 17 9.51 4.70 5.16
CA PHE A 17 9.61 4.18 6.53
C PHE A 17 9.59 5.32 7.54
N LYS A 18 8.71 5.23 8.54
CA LYS A 18 8.65 6.20 9.65
C LYS A 18 8.62 5.47 10.98
N ALA A 19 9.44 5.95 11.92
CA ALA A 19 9.43 5.50 13.30
C ALA A 19 8.90 6.65 14.17
N PHE A 20 7.91 6.34 15.00
CA PHE A 20 7.27 7.28 15.90
C PHE A 20 7.68 6.94 17.34
N PRO A 21 8.28 7.87 18.10
CA PRO A 21 8.65 7.63 19.48
C PRO A 21 7.41 7.39 20.35
N GLN A 22 7.49 6.44 21.27
CA GLN A 22 6.40 6.06 22.18
C GLN A 22 6.87 6.10 23.64
N GLY A 23 7.35 7.26 24.09
CA GLY A 23 7.83 7.42 25.48
C GLY A 23 8.94 6.42 25.84
N ASN A 24 8.70 5.60 26.88
CA ASN A 24 9.59 4.53 27.33
C ASN A 24 9.37 3.18 26.62
N GLU A 25 8.42 3.09 25.69
CA GLU A 25 8.11 1.88 24.94
C GLU A 25 8.87 1.83 23.60
N ALA A 26 8.91 0.64 23.00
CA ALA A 26 9.51 0.48 21.68
C ALA A 26 8.80 1.37 20.65
N PRO A 27 9.55 2.06 19.76
CA PRO A 27 8.95 2.98 18.80
C PRO A 27 7.99 2.25 17.87
N ARG A 28 6.85 2.87 17.59
CA ARG A 28 5.89 2.34 16.62
C ARG A 28 6.41 2.63 15.22
N LYS A 29 6.50 1.61 14.38
CA LYS A 29 6.97 1.76 13.00
C LYS A 29 5.82 1.69 12.01
N MET A 30 5.94 2.43 10.93
CA MET A 30 5.00 2.50 9.82
C MET A 30 5.75 2.36 8.50
N LEU A 31 5.25 1.48 7.64
CA LEU A 31 5.55 1.46 6.22
C LEU A 31 4.41 2.13 5.46
N ARG A 32 4.73 3.09 4.60
CA ARG A 32 3.78 3.67 3.67
C ARG A 32 4.16 3.32 2.24
N LEU A 33 3.22 2.72 1.52
CA LEU A 33 3.31 2.42 0.10
C LEU A 33 2.38 3.36 -0.66
N ASN A 34 2.85 3.88 -1.79
CA ASN A 34 1.98 4.60 -2.73
C ASN A 34 1.60 3.64 -3.86
N VAL A 35 0.34 3.17 -3.87
CA VAL A 35 -0.12 2.12 -4.79
C VAL A 35 -1.11 2.71 -5.78
N ARG A 36 -0.85 2.45 -7.06
CA ARG A 36 -1.80 2.64 -8.16
C ARG A 36 -2.64 1.39 -8.29
N PHE A 37 -3.88 1.43 -7.80
CA PHE A 37 -4.83 0.33 -7.95
C PHE A 37 -5.47 0.38 -9.32
N ASP A 38 -5.45 -0.73 -10.04
CA ASP A 38 -6.09 -0.85 -11.35
C ASP A 38 -7.58 -1.15 -11.18
N ASN A 39 -8.41 -0.69 -12.13
CA ASN A 39 -9.84 -0.96 -12.15
C ASN A 39 -10.26 -1.58 -13.50
N PRO A 40 -9.85 -2.84 -13.77
CA PRO A 40 -10.22 -3.51 -15.01
C PRO A 40 -11.70 -3.90 -14.96
N ILE A 41 -12.47 -3.41 -15.93
CA ILE A 41 -13.87 -3.79 -16.11
C ILE A 41 -13.97 -4.75 -17.30
N PRO A 42 -14.61 -5.92 -17.14
CA PRO A 42 -14.83 -6.83 -18.25
C PRO A 42 -15.74 -6.17 -19.30
N SER A 43 -15.31 -6.19 -20.57
CA SER A 43 -16.04 -5.70 -21.73
C SER A 43 -16.19 -6.82 -22.78
N LYS A 44 -17.03 -6.60 -23.80
CA LYS A 44 -17.28 -7.59 -24.86
C LYS A 44 -16.04 -7.96 -25.68
N GLU A 45 -14.99 -7.13 -25.67
CA GLU A 45 -13.76 -7.32 -26.45
C GLU A 45 -12.52 -7.58 -25.57
N GLY A 46 -12.69 -7.75 -24.25
CA GLY A 46 -11.59 -7.95 -23.29
C GLY A 46 -11.73 -7.08 -22.05
N TYR A 47 -10.64 -6.82 -21.32
CA TYR A 47 -10.65 -5.94 -20.15
C TYR A 47 -10.43 -4.49 -20.57
N GLN A 48 -11.31 -3.59 -20.16
CA GLN A 48 -11.11 -2.14 -20.30
C GLN A 48 -10.67 -1.56 -18.96
N ASP A 49 -9.50 -0.92 -18.93
CA ASP A 49 -9.10 -0.08 -17.79
C ASP A 49 -9.94 1.20 -17.81
N ARG A 50 -10.81 1.36 -16.81
CA ARG A 50 -11.65 2.56 -16.66
C ARG A 50 -11.02 3.63 -15.78
N GLY A 51 -9.72 3.53 -15.52
CA GLY A 51 -9.00 4.43 -14.66
C GLY A 51 -8.95 3.89 -13.26
N GLY A 52 -7.77 3.41 -12.89
CA GLY A 52 -7.40 3.15 -11.51
C GLY A 52 -7.39 4.40 -10.62
N PHE A 53 -7.06 4.22 -9.35
CA PHE A 53 -6.84 5.33 -8.41
C PHE A 53 -5.52 5.16 -7.67
N TRP A 54 -4.95 6.28 -7.25
CA TRP A 54 -3.78 6.29 -6.37
C TRP A 54 -4.25 6.29 -4.92
N ALA A 55 -3.66 5.44 -4.09
CA ALA A 55 -3.89 5.45 -2.66
C ALA A 55 -2.64 5.09 -1.86
N ALA A 56 -2.52 5.71 -0.70
CA ALA A 56 -1.52 5.35 0.29
C ALA A 56 -2.00 4.12 1.07
N VAL A 57 -1.16 3.09 1.16
CA VAL A 57 -1.35 1.92 2.01
C VAL A 57 -0.38 2.04 3.17
N GLU A 58 -0.92 2.12 4.39
CA GLU A 58 -0.13 2.23 5.62
C GLU A 58 -0.18 0.92 6.40
N ILE A 59 0.99 0.35 6.64
CA ILE A 59 1.16 -0.88 7.41
C ILE A 59 1.88 -0.51 8.71
N TRP A 60 1.22 -0.77 9.83
CA TRP A 60 1.72 -0.49 11.16
C TRP A 60 2.14 -1.78 11.84
N HIS A 61 3.45 -1.98 12.05
CA HIS A 61 3.97 -3.16 12.74
C HIS A 61 5.34 -2.88 13.36
N GLN A 62 5.67 -3.46 14.52
CA GLN A 62 6.97 -3.26 15.18
C GLN A 62 8.15 -3.83 14.37
N ASP A 63 7.89 -4.87 13.59
CA ASP A 63 8.87 -5.53 12.70
C ASP A 63 8.90 -5.00 11.27
N VAL A 64 8.22 -3.88 11.00
CA VAL A 64 8.47 -3.17 9.74
C VAL A 64 9.97 -2.82 9.69
N THR A 65 10.68 -3.36 8.71
CA THR A 65 12.10 -3.14 8.47
C THR A 65 12.30 -2.61 7.06
N ASN A 66 13.36 -1.84 6.81
CA ASN A 66 13.70 -1.30 5.48
C ASN A 66 13.85 -2.38 4.38
N ASN A 67 13.91 -3.67 4.76
CA ASN A 67 14.07 -4.80 3.85
C ASN A 67 12.72 -5.38 3.40
N VAL A 68 11.75 -4.53 3.07
CA VAL A 68 10.53 -4.99 2.39
C VAL A 68 10.95 -5.47 1.00
N LYS A 69 11.08 -6.78 0.82
CA LYS A 69 11.26 -7.40 -0.50
C LYS A 69 9.95 -7.27 -1.27
N LEU A 70 9.86 -6.22 -2.09
CA LEU A 70 8.86 -6.15 -3.14
C LEU A 70 9.24 -7.19 -4.21
N ILE A 71 8.56 -8.33 -4.18
CA ILE A 71 8.63 -9.36 -5.22
C ILE A 71 8.08 -8.73 -6.51
N HIS A 72 8.96 -8.55 -7.50
CA HIS A 72 8.64 -8.07 -8.84
C HIS A 72 8.13 -9.21 -9.70
#